data_AF-A0A3M1K195-F1
#
_entry.id   AF-A0A3M1K195-F1
#
_cell.length_a   1.000
_cell.length_b   1.000
_cell.length_c   1.000
_cell.angle_alpha   90.00
_cell.angle_beta   90.00
_cell.angle_gamma   90.00
#
_symmetry.space_group_name_H-M   'P 1'
#
loop_
_entity.id
_entity.type
_entity.pdbx_description
1 polymer ?
#
loop_
_entity_poly.entity_id
_entity_poly.type
_entity_poly.pdbx_seq_one_letter_code
_entity_poly.pdbx_strand_id
1 'polypeptide(L)'
;LIIVEKGREDEVKRIFDKWDLPWAQVGVVTDTGQMVVKHKGQVVADMPAAKLADEAPIYHREAREPEYLKDVRAFTLDGIPDLADTGDIEDALKQLLANPSIASKNWVYRQYDFQVRNGTCLIPGSDAAVIRVKKDSLPASKNDDPDEAFEDKFLALTCDCNGAYTYLDPYVGAKIAVAEAARNLVCSGALPIGSTDNLNFGNPHNPELFWQLKEAVRGLAEGCAAFNAPVTGGNVSLYNQNPEGAIDPTPTMAMVGLIEDEAHITSQWFKDEGDAIILLGEAVDTEDKLQGLGGSAYLQTRHDTRNGSPPRCDLEEAKKLNTTLLGLIQAGGVKSAHDCSEGGLLVALAECCVSNNPTRNTPRLIGAAIDLSNLAKEPVRADALLFGETQHRVIVTCSDPEAGKIIERAHIMGVPAARIGTVGGENLELKLGDRELSWSLADLHDIWWNAIARAMD
;
A
#
# COMPACT_ATOMS: atom_id res chain seq x y z
N LEU A 1 21.46 -24.29 -0.34
CA LEU A 1 21.70 -25.61 0.27
C LEU A 1 20.45 -26.45 0.08
N ILE A 2 20.58 -27.72 -0.30
CA ILE A 2 19.45 -28.65 -0.37
C ILE A 2 19.79 -29.90 0.45
N ILE A 3 18.79 -30.50 1.08
CA ILE A 3 18.93 -31.80 1.75
C ILE A 3 18.36 -32.84 0.80
N VAL A 4 19.20 -33.79 0.38
CA VAL A 4 18.79 -34.85 -0.53
C VAL A 4 18.49 -36.10 0.26
N GLU A 5 17.33 -36.70 -0.01
CA GLU A 5 16.96 -38.00 0.55
C GLU A 5 18.00 -39.06 0.16
N LYS A 6 18.46 -39.83 1.15
CA LYS A 6 19.52 -40.82 0.96
C LYS A 6 19.11 -41.84 -0.11
N GLY A 7 20.01 -42.09 -1.07
CA GLY A 7 19.77 -42.98 -2.21
C GLY A 7 19.16 -42.30 -3.44
N ARG A 8 18.78 -41.02 -3.36
CA ARG A 8 18.29 -40.22 -4.50
C ARG A 8 19.31 -39.21 -5.02
N GLU A 9 20.56 -39.31 -4.59
CA GLU A 9 21.63 -38.36 -4.94
C GLU A 9 21.83 -38.30 -6.46
N ASP A 10 21.87 -39.43 -7.14
CA ASP A 10 22.12 -39.48 -8.59
C ASP A 10 20.96 -38.90 -9.40
N GLU A 11 19.72 -38.94 -8.88
CA GLU A 11 18.59 -38.26 -9.50
C GLU A 11 18.77 -36.74 -9.47
N VAL A 12 19.15 -36.20 -8.31
CA VAL A 12 19.38 -34.78 -8.12
C VAL A 12 20.59 -34.30 -8.94
N LYS A 13 21.71 -35.03 -8.92
CA LYS A 13 22.91 -34.70 -9.73
C LYS A 13 22.57 -34.56 -11.21
N ARG A 14 21.79 -35.50 -11.76
CA ARG A 14 21.34 -35.42 -13.17
C ARG A 14 20.54 -34.14 -13.46
N ILE A 15 19.76 -33.63 -12.52
CA ILE A 15 19.04 -32.36 -12.68
C ILE A 15 20.04 -31.21 -12.78
N PHE A 16 21.00 -31.13 -11.86
CA PHE A 16 22.05 -30.10 -11.89
C PHE A 16 22.87 -30.17 -13.19
N ASP A 17 23.33 -31.36 -13.58
CA ASP A 17 24.12 -31.57 -14.80
C ASP A 17 23.32 -31.19 -16.06
N LYS A 18 22.01 -31.51 -16.11
CA LYS A 18 21.13 -31.12 -17.23
C LYS A 18 21.04 -29.60 -17.41
N TRP A 19 21.03 -28.85 -16.31
CA TRP A 19 20.92 -27.39 -16.31
C TRP A 19 22.28 -26.68 -16.22
N ASP A 20 23.39 -27.41 -16.35
CA ASP A 20 24.76 -26.91 -16.24
C ASP A 20 25.02 -26.13 -14.93
N LEU A 21 24.44 -26.62 -13.83
CA LEU A 21 24.58 -26.02 -12.51
C LEU A 21 25.66 -26.76 -11.70
N PRO A 22 26.70 -26.07 -11.20
CA PRO A 22 27.74 -26.70 -10.40
C PRO A 22 27.18 -27.17 -9.06
N TRP A 23 27.59 -28.35 -8.61
CA TRP A 23 27.18 -28.92 -7.34
C TRP A 23 28.35 -29.58 -6.60
N ALA A 24 28.25 -29.61 -5.27
CA ALA A 24 29.19 -30.33 -4.42
C ALA A 24 28.46 -30.87 -3.19
N GLN A 25 28.79 -32.10 -2.78
CA GLN A 25 28.36 -32.63 -1.50
C GLN A 25 29.23 -32.01 -0.40
N VAL A 26 28.64 -31.12 0.40
CA VAL A 26 29.35 -30.37 1.45
C VAL A 26 29.20 -30.96 2.85
N GLY A 27 28.36 -31.97 3.02
CA GLY A 27 28.12 -32.59 4.33
C GLY A 27 27.10 -33.72 4.31
N VAL A 28 26.76 -34.20 5.50
CA VAL A 28 25.72 -35.21 5.78
C VAL A 28 24.94 -34.74 7.01
N VAL A 29 23.62 -34.88 6.99
CA VAL A 29 22.78 -34.60 8.16
C VAL A 29 22.83 -35.80 9.10
N THR A 30 23.07 -35.56 10.39
CA THR A 30 23.10 -36.57 11.44
C THR A 30 21.99 -36.33 12.46
N ASP A 31 21.68 -37.34 13.26
CA ASP A 31 20.73 -37.31 14.38
C ASP A 31 21.38 -36.91 15.72
N THR A 32 22.68 -36.57 15.68
CA THR A 32 23.50 -36.32 16.88
C THR A 32 23.24 -34.96 17.54
N GLY A 33 22.58 -34.03 16.86
CA GLY A 33 22.39 -32.64 17.31
C GLY A 33 23.68 -31.80 17.35
N GLN A 34 24.79 -32.29 16.79
CA GLN A 34 26.08 -31.61 16.75
C GLN A 34 26.37 -31.05 15.35
N MET A 35 26.88 -29.82 15.28
CA MET A 35 27.49 -29.25 14.08
C MET A 35 28.99 -29.49 14.11
N VAL A 36 29.46 -30.43 13.27
CA VAL A 36 30.88 -30.75 13.13
C VAL A 36 31.39 -30.24 11.79
N VAL A 37 32.31 -29.27 11.83
CA VAL A 37 33.00 -28.76 10.63
C VAL A 37 34.37 -29.38 10.52
N LYS A 38 34.67 -29.99 9.37
CA LYS A 38 35.98 -30.57 9.06
C LYS A 38 36.67 -29.80 7.95
N HIS A 39 37.95 -29.50 8.14
CA HIS A 39 38.81 -28.94 7.11
C HIS A 39 40.03 -29.85 6.93
N LYS A 40 40.24 -30.35 5.70
CA LYS A 40 41.32 -31.30 5.38
C LYS A 40 41.36 -32.53 6.30
N GLY A 41 40.17 -33.06 6.62
CA GLY A 41 40.00 -34.23 7.48
C GLY A 41 40.11 -33.96 8.99
N GLN A 42 40.54 -32.76 9.41
CA GLN A 42 40.64 -32.35 10.81
C GLN A 42 39.35 -31.68 11.27
N VAL A 43 38.86 -32.00 12.46
CA VAL A 43 37.73 -31.28 13.08
C VAL A 43 38.21 -29.91 13.52
N VAL A 44 37.59 -28.86 12.97
CA VAL A 44 37.93 -27.45 13.26
C VAL A 44 36.84 -26.73 14.06
N ALA A 45 35.62 -27.28 14.08
CA ALA A 45 34.55 -26.87 14.99
C ALA A 45 33.68 -28.09 15.34
N ASP A 46 33.28 -28.18 16.60
CA ASP A 46 32.39 -29.21 17.14
C ASP A 46 31.56 -28.57 18.25
N MET A 47 30.27 -28.35 17.99
CA MET A 47 29.37 -27.73 18.96
C MET A 47 27.91 -28.08 18.70
N PRO A 48 27.05 -28.02 19.74
CA PRO A 48 25.63 -28.30 19.56
C PRO A 48 24.99 -27.31 18.57
N ALA A 49 24.26 -27.84 17.58
CA ALA A 49 23.61 -27.01 16.57
C ALA A 49 22.58 -26.04 17.18
N ALA A 50 21.86 -26.50 18.23
CA ALA A 50 20.87 -25.70 18.95
C ALA A 50 21.47 -24.42 19.57
N LYS A 51 22.74 -24.43 19.97
CA LYS A 51 23.44 -23.25 20.51
C LYS A 51 23.64 -22.13 19.48
N LEU A 52 23.61 -22.46 18.19
CA LEU A 52 23.79 -21.50 17.11
C LEU A 52 22.46 -20.98 16.57
N ALA A 53 21.41 -21.81 16.58
CA ALA A 53 20.14 -21.49 15.93
C ALA A 53 19.02 -21.12 16.92
N ASP A 54 18.82 -21.92 17.97
CA ASP A 54 17.58 -21.90 18.76
C ASP A 54 17.78 -21.31 20.16
N GLU A 55 18.99 -21.40 20.70
CA GLU A 55 19.31 -21.01 22.08
C GLU A 55 20.06 -19.67 22.17
N ALA A 56 19.88 -18.80 21.16
CA ALA A 56 20.36 -17.42 21.26
C ALA A 56 19.64 -16.70 22.43
N PRO A 57 20.36 -15.92 23.27
CA PRO A 57 19.73 -15.21 24.37
C PRO A 57 18.65 -14.25 23.90
N ILE A 58 17.48 -14.30 24.54
CA ILE A 58 16.40 -13.33 24.34
C ILE A 58 16.62 -12.15 25.28
N TYR A 59 16.65 -10.93 24.73
CA TYR A 59 16.85 -9.71 25.50
C TYR A 59 15.53 -9.01 25.77
N HIS A 60 15.25 -8.74 27.05
CA HIS A 60 14.21 -7.82 27.46
C HIS A 60 14.83 -6.44 27.67
N ARG A 61 14.32 -5.42 26.98
CA ARG A 61 14.87 -4.06 27.03
C ARG A 61 13.87 -3.09 27.61
N GLU A 62 14.40 -2.04 28.21
CA GLU A 62 13.61 -0.88 28.62
C GLU A 62 13.02 -0.20 27.39
N ALA A 63 11.75 0.18 27.46
CA ALA A 63 11.05 0.95 26.44
C ALA A 63 10.48 2.21 27.09
N ARG A 64 10.81 3.38 26.54
CA ARG A 64 10.35 4.68 27.04
C ARG A 64 9.75 5.49 25.89
N GLU A 65 8.60 6.11 26.10
CA GLU A 65 7.99 6.98 25.09
C GLU A 65 8.93 8.18 24.79
N PRO A 66 9.21 8.50 23.50
CA PRO A 66 9.99 9.67 23.14
C PRO A 66 9.34 10.99 23.58
N GLU A 67 10.15 11.93 24.07
CA GLU A 67 9.66 13.21 24.60
C GLU A 67 9.01 14.10 23.52
N TYR A 68 9.49 14.03 22.27
CA TYR A 68 8.98 14.83 21.15
C TYR A 68 7.49 14.57 20.84
N LEU A 69 6.95 13.41 21.24
CA LEU A 69 5.54 13.07 21.03
C LEU A 69 4.59 13.98 21.82
N LYS A 70 5.08 14.70 22.83
CA LYS A 70 4.29 15.73 23.53
C LYS A 70 3.97 16.89 22.59
N ASP A 71 4.95 17.34 21.81
CA ASP A 71 4.77 18.42 20.84
C ASP A 71 3.86 17.98 19.68
N VAL A 72 3.99 16.71 19.26
CA VAL A 72 3.12 16.09 18.24
C VAL A 72 1.65 16.10 18.64
N ARG A 73 1.35 15.78 19.91
CA ARG A 73 -0.01 15.78 20.45
C ARG A 73 -0.53 17.19 20.77
N ALA A 74 0.37 18.14 20.99
CA ALA A 74 0.04 19.53 21.29
C ALA A 74 -0.17 20.39 20.04
N PHE A 75 0.31 19.93 18.87
CA PHE A 75 0.17 20.63 17.60
C PHE A 75 -1.30 20.89 17.26
N THR A 76 -1.58 22.12 16.80
CA THR A 76 -2.86 22.55 16.27
C THR A 76 -2.64 23.19 14.89
N LEU A 77 -3.71 23.38 14.12
CA LEU A 77 -3.66 24.09 12.84
C LEU A 77 -3.58 25.62 13.01
N ASP A 78 -3.38 26.12 14.23
CA ASP A 78 -3.28 27.55 14.49
C ASP A 78 -2.05 28.13 13.79
N GLY A 79 -2.27 29.16 12.97
CA GLY A 79 -1.21 29.78 12.15
C GLY A 79 -0.96 29.09 10.81
N ILE A 80 -1.65 27.98 10.49
CA ILE A 80 -1.67 27.40 9.14
C ILE A 80 -2.81 28.06 8.34
N PRO A 81 -2.50 28.93 7.35
CA PRO A 81 -3.53 29.53 6.51
C PRO A 81 -4.24 28.46 5.68
N ASP A 82 -5.56 28.58 5.54
CA ASP A 82 -6.32 27.74 4.61
C ASP A 82 -6.09 28.22 3.16
N LEU A 83 -6.55 27.46 2.18
CA LEU A 83 -6.43 27.79 0.76
C LEU A 83 -7.36 28.96 0.40
N ALA A 84 -6.75 30.14 0.24
CA ALA A 84 -7.46 31.41 0.16
C ALA A 84 -8.12 31.64 -1.20
N ASP A 85 -7.49 31.20 -2.29
CA ASP A 85 -7.99 31.37 -3.66
C ASP A 85 -7.75 30.12 -4.53
N THR A 86 -8.17 30.19 -5.80
CA THR A 86 -8.00 29.09 -6.74
C THR A 86 -6.54 28.84 -7.11
N GLY A 87 -5.70 29.87 -7.12
CA GLY A 87 -4.28 29.75 -7.43
C GLY A 87 -3.52 28.95 -6.37
N ASP A 88 -3.84 29.14 -5.09
CA ASP A 88 -3.28 28.34 -4.00
C ASP A 88 -3.61 26.85 -4.14
N ILE A 89 -4.84 26.51 -4.53
CA ILE A 89 -5.28 25.13 -4.75
C ILE A 89 -4.52 24.52 -5.94
N GLU A 90 -4.40 25.26 -7.05
CA GLU A 90 -3.68 24.80 -8.23
C GLU A 90 -2.20 24.51 -7.92
N ASP A 91 -1.55 25.40 -7.18
CA ASP A 91 -0.14 25.26 -6.79
C ASP A 91 0.05 24.06 -5.84
N ALA A 92 -0.80 23.92 -4.83
CA ALA A 92 -0.75 22.80 -3.89
C ALA A 92 -0.87 21.43 -4.60
N LEU A 93 -1.84 21.29 -5.51
CA LEU A 93 -2.01 20.04 -6.28
C LEU A 93 -0.76 19.74 -7.13
N LYS A 94 -0.22 20.74 -7.83
CA LYS A 94 0.99 20.57 -8.67
C LYS A 94 2.20 20.18 -7.84
N GLN A 95 2.39 20.77 -6.66
CA GLN A 95 3.48 20.42 -5.74
C GLN A 95 3.35 18.99 -5.21
N LEU A 96 2.13 18.58 -4.84
CA LEU A 96 1.87 17.21 -4.38
C LEU A 96 2.11 16.18 -5.49
N LEU A 97 1.59 16.41 -6.70
CA LEU A 97 1.82 15.50 -7.83
C LEU A 97 3.30 15.43 -8.26
N ALA A 98 4.07 16.50 -8.00
CA ALA A 98 5.51 16.53 -8.24
C ALA A 98 6.32 15.86 -7.11
N ASN A 99 5.73 15.57 -5.96
CA ASN A 99 6.43 14.93 -4.84
C ASN A 99 6.77 13.47 -5.21
N PRO A 100 8.03 13.02 -5.16
CA PRO A 100 8.42 11.65 -5.51
C PRO A 100 7.67 10.53 -4.75
N SER A 101 7.19 10.80 -3.54
CA SER A 101 6.39 9.85 -2.75
C SER A 101 5.00 9.63 -3.35
N ILE A 102 4.39 10.65 -3.98
CA ILE A 102 3.08 10.58 -4.64
C ILE A 102 3.24 10.24 -6.13
N ALA A 103 4.14 10.94 -6.81
CA ALA A 103 4.37 10.85 -8.24
C ALA A 103 4.49 9.41 -8.78
N SER A 104 4.19 9.25 -10.07
CA SER A 104 4.23 7.96 -10.75
C SER A 104 5.56 7.23 -10.54
N LYS A 105 5.48 5.97 -10.08
CA LYS A 105 6.67 5.11 -9.93
C LYS A 105 7.14 4.50 -11.26
N ASN A 106 6.65 4.99 -12.41
CA ASN A 106 6.98 4.47 -13.74
C ASN A 106 8.47 4.49 -14.07
N TRP A 107 9.20 5.51 -13.60
CA TRP A 107 10.63 5.57 -13.80
C TRP A 107 11.33 4.33 -13.23
N VAL A 108 10.84 3.79 -12.10
CA VAL A 108 11.36 2.57 -11.47
C VAL A 108 10.93 1.33 -12.25
N TYR A 109 9.63 1.07 -12.36
CA TYR A 109 9.16 -0.23 -12.87
C TYR A 109 9.43 -0.46 -14.36
N ARG A 110 9.64 0.60 -15.16
CA ARG A 110 9.97 0.48 -16.60
C ARG A 110 11.40 -0.02 -16.85
N GLN A 111 12.22 -0.11 -15.81
CA GLN A 111 13.57 -0.68 -15.87
C GLN A 111 13.55 -2.21 -15.72
N TYR A 112 12.41 -2.79 -15.36
CA TYR A 112 12.22 -4.23 -15.15
C TYR A 112 11.20 -4.79 -16.14
N ASP A 113 11.27 -6.10 -16.36
CA ASP A 113 10.19 -6.82 -17.05
C ASP A 113 9.10 -7.20 -16.05
N PHE A 114 7.85 -6.98 -16.43
CA PHE A 114 6.66 -7.35 -15.66
C PHE A 114 5.65 -8.12 -16.54
N GLN A 115 6.07 -8.74 -17.64
CA GLN A 115 5.18 -9.44 -18.59
C GLN A 115 5.61 -10.88 -18.90
N VAL A 116 6.83 -11.29 -18.55
CA VAL A 116 7.31 -12.67 -18.75
C VAL A 116 6.35 -13.68 -18.10
N ARG A 117 6.09 -14.79 -18.83
CA ARG A 117 5.04 -15.79 -18.60
C ARG A 117 3.60 -15.36 -18.93
N ASN A 118 3.40 -14.15 -19.46
CA ASN A 118 2.11 -13.61 -19.89
C ASN A 118 1.01 -13.79 -18.82
N GLY A 119 1.38 -13.49 -17.57
CA GLY A 119 0.53 -13.68 -16.40
C GLY A 119 0.03 -12.38 -15.79
N THR A 120 0.54 -11.22 -16.21
CA THR A 120 0.17 -9.94 -15.61
C THR A 120 -1.19 -9.48 -16.13
N CYS A 121 -2.17 -9.36 -15.24
CA CYS A 121 -3.52 -8.88 -15.53
C CYS A 121 -3.67 -7.39 -15.25
N LEU A 122 -3.03 -6.91 -14.18
CA LEU A 122 -2.94 -5.49 -13.84
C LEU A 122 -1.48 -5.12 -13.62
N ILE A 123 -1.00 -4.16 -14.41
CA ILE A 123 0.40 -3.73 -14.42
C ILE A 123 0.74 -2.91 -13.16
N PRO A 124 2.03 -2.77 -12.80
CA PRO A 124 2.45 -1.86 -11.74
C PRO A 124 1.98 -0.41 -12.00
N GLY A 125 1.62 0.30 -10.93
CA GLY A 125 1.16 1.69 -11.00
C GLY A 125 -0.36 1.89 -10.83
N SER A 126 -1.10 0.84 -10.49
CA SER A 126 -2.40 0.92 -9.80
C SER A 126 -2.19 0.64 -8.30
N ASP A 127 -3.26 0.65 -7.49
CA ASP A 127 -3.24 0.33 -6.05
C ASP A 127 -2.56 -1.02 -5.75
N ALA A 128 -2.77 -2.06 -6.57
CA ALA A 128 -2.05 -3.32 -6.49
C ALA A 128 -1.73 -3.89 -7.88
N ALA A 129 -0.66 -4.68 -7.99
CA ALA A 129 -0.39 -5.46 -9.20
C ALA A 129 -1.14 -6.79 -9.15
N VAL A 130 -1.70 -7.25 -10.27
CA VAL A 130 -2.46 -8.52 -10.33
C VAL A 130 -1.81 -9.50 -11.31
N ILE A 131 -1.53 -10.70 -10.83
CA ILE A 131 -0.96 -11.81 -11.61
C ILE A 131 -1.92 -13.00 -11.65
N ARG A 132 -2.06 -13.61 -12.83
CA ARG A 132 -2.78 -14.85 -13.09
C ARG A 132 -1.91 -16.06 -12.81
N VAL A 133 -2.39 -16.91 -11.92
CA VAL A 133 -1.90 -18.25 -11.65
C VAL A 133 -2.67 -19.21 -12.54
N LYS A 134 -1.94 -19.89 -13.42
CA LYS A 134 -2.46 -20.86 -14.40
C LYS A 134 -2.13 -22.28 -13.95
N LYS A 135 -2.76 -23.28 -14.56
CA LYS A 135 -2.45 -24.71 -14.32
C LYS A 135 -0.95 -25.02 -14.48
N ASP A 136 -0.29 -24.45 -15.49
CA ASP A 136 1.14 -24.65 -15.75
C ASP A 136 2.08 -23.86 -14.82
N SER A 137 1.53 -23.06 -13.89
CA SER A 137 2.27 -22.44 -12.80
C SER A 137 2.39 -23.34 -11.58
N LEU A 138 1.60 -24.41 -11.48
CA LEU A 138 1.62 -25.32 -10.34
C LEU A 138 2.67 -26.44 -10.54
N PRO A 139 3.39 -26.83 -9.47
CA PRO A 139 4.26 -28.00 -9.53
C PRO A 139 3.42 -29.26 -9.73
N ALA A 140 3.82 -30.13 -10.66
CA ALA A 140 3.15 -31.40 -10.87
C ALA A 140 3.28 -32.29 -9.62
N SER A 141 2.15 -32.64 -9.00
CA SER A 141 2.08 -33.63 -7.92
C SER A 141 1.76 -35.01 -8.50
N LYS A 142 2.29 -36.06 -7.86
CA LYS A 142 2.02 -37.46 -8.26
C LYS A 142 0.56 -37.87 -8.06
N ASN A 143 -0.20 -37.08 -7.29
CA ASN A 143 -1.60 -37.30 -7.00
C ASN A 143 -2.52 -36.40 -7.84
N ASP A 144 -1.97 -35.54 -8.71
CA ASP A 144 -2.81 -34.69 -9.56
C ASP A 144 -3.53 -35.57 -10.58
N ASP A 145 -4.84 -35.40 -10.68
CA ASP A 145 -5.60 -35.93 -11.80
C ASP A 145 -5.30 -35.04 -13.02
N PRO A 146 -4.68 -35.57 -14.09
CA PRO A 146 -4.36 -34.78 -15.27
C PRO A 146 -5.61 -34.15 -15.92
N ASP A 147 -6.79 -34.76 -15.72
CA ASP A 147 -8.08 -34.31 -16.24
C ASP A 147 -8.80 -33.32 -15.30
N GLU A 148 -8.26 -33.04 -14.11
CA GLU A 148 -8.83 -32.05 -13.20
C GLU A 148 -8.75 -30.65 -13.83
N ALA A 149 -9.92 -30.01 -13.96
CA ALA A 149 -10.02 -28.63 -14.41
C ALA A 149 -9.47 -27.70 -13.32
N PHE A 150 -8.46 -26.92 -13.68
CA PHE A 150 -7.96 -25.85 -12.82
C PHE A 150 -8.55 -24.53 -13.31
N GLU A 151 -9.41 -23.93 -12.50
CA GLU A 151 -9.83 -22.55 -12.71
C GLU A 151 -8.69 -21.63 -12.34
N ASP A 152 -8.34 -20.72 -13.25
CA ASP A 152 -7.27 -19.77 -13.00
C ASP A 152 -7.59 -18.92 -11.78
N LYS A 153 -6.56 -18.65 -11.00
CA LYS A 153 -6.64 -17.78 -9.83
C LYS A 153 -5.83 -16.53 -10.08
N PHE A 154 -6.19 -15.45 -9.42
CA PHE A 154 -5.52 -14.17 -9.59
C PHE A 154 -5.03 -13.70 -8.23
N LEU A 155 -3.76 -13.31 -8.16
CA LEU A 155 -3.13 -12.82 -6.94
C LEU A 155 -2.83 -11.34 -7.11
N ALA A 156 -3.38 -10.53 -6.20
CA ALA A 156 -3.05 -9.13 -6.08
C ALA A 156 -1.91 -8.94 -5.07
N LEU A 157 -0.98 -8.03 -5.32
CA LEU A 157 0.16 -7.72 -4.46
C LEU A 157 0.32 -6.21 -4.27
N THR A 158 0.47 -5.77 -3.02
CA THR A 158 0.76 -4.38 -2.64
C THR A 158 1.79 -4.32 -1.52
N CYS A 159 2.39 -3.14 -1.32
CA CYS A 159 3.38 -2.88 -0.30
C CYS A 159 3.29 -1.43 0.18
N ASP A 160 3.05 -1.23 1.48
CA ASP A 160 2.62 0.05 2.03
C ASP A 160 3.37 0.38 3.33
N CYS A 161 3.74 1.66 3.48
CA CYS A 161 4.39 2.19 4.68
C CYS A 161 4.50 3.71 4.63
N ASN A 162 3.87 4.41 5.57
CA ASN A 162 4.10 5.83 5.78
C ASN A 162 5.02 6.05 7.00
N GLY A 163 6.31 6.29 6.74
CA GLY A 163 7.31 6.54 7.78
C GLY A 163 7.05 7.83 8.56
N ALA A 164 6.42 8.83 7.93
CA ALA A 164 6.05 10.07 8.61
C ALA A 164 5.00 9.82 9.68
N TYR A 165 3.93 9.08 9.36
CA TYR A 165 2.92 8.70 10.34
C TYR A 165 3.49 7.85 11.46
N THR A 166 4.33 6.87 11.13
CA THR A 166 4.93 5.97 12.14
C THR A 166 5.88 6.74 13.07
N TYR A 167 6.58 7.76 12.58
CA TYR A 167 7.37 8.63 13.44
C TYR A 167 6.48 9.46 14.40
N LEU A 168 5.35 9.97 13.92
CA LEU A 168 4.44 10.82 14.69
C LEU A 168 3.59 10.02 15.69
N ASP A 169 3.27 8.77 15.37
CA ASP A 169 2.69 7.79 16.29
C ASP A 169 3.02 6.37 15.79
N PRO A 170 3.99 5.66 16.39
CA PRO A 170 4.41 4.35 15.88
C PRO A 170 3.30 3.30 15.88
N TYR A 171 2.38 3.35 16.85
CA TYR A 171 1.29 2.40 16.93
C TYR A 171 0.22 2.70 15.88
N VAL A 172 -0.21 3.95 15.75
CA VAL A 172 -1.21 4.33 14.74
C VAL A 172 -0.65 4.23 13.33
N GLY A 173 0.59 4.71 13.08
CA GLY A 173 1.24 4.63 11.77
C GLY A 173 1.43 3.19 11.27
N ALA A 174 1.78 2.26 12.16
CA ALA A 174 1.83 0.85 11.80
C ALA A 174 0.45 0.24 11.51
N LYS A 175 -0.60 0.64 12.25
CA LYS A 175 -1.98 0.24 11.91
C LYS A 175 -2.39 0.77 10.55
N ILE A 176 -2.01 2.01 10.21
CA ILE A 176 -2.27 2.62 8.91
C ILE A 176 -1.63 1.80 7.78
N ALA A 177 -0.34 1.43 7.91
CA ALA A 177 0.34 0.62 6.89
C ALA A 177 -0.39 -0.69 6.57
N VAL A 178 -0.97 -1.34 7.59
CA VAL A 178 -1.79 -2.54 7.40
C VAL A 178 -3.15 -2.22 6.75
N ALA A 179 -3.84 -1.19 7.23
CA ALA A 179 -5.16 -0.81 6.73
C ALA A 179 -5.11 -0.37 5.25
N GLU A 180 -4.08 0.38 4.88
CA GLU A 180 -3.81 0.82 3.52
C GLU A 180 -3.47 -0.37 2.60
N ALA A 181 -2.56 -1.26 3.01
CA ALA A 181 -2.27 -2.47 2.22
C ALA A 181 -3.52 -3.33 2.00
N ALA A 182 -4.35 -3.50 3.02
CA ALA A 182 -5.61 -4.21 2.87
C ALA A 182 -6.58 -3.49 1.93
N ARG A 183 -6.66 -2.15 2.00
CA ARG A 183 -7.52 -1.32 1.15
C ARG A 183 -7.06 -1.35 -0.32
N ASN A 184 -5.76 -1.27 -0.59
CA ASN A 184 -5.19 -1.34 -1.93
C ASN A 184 -5.46 -2.68 -2.64
N LEU A 185 -5.38 -3.79 -1.89
CA LEU A 185 -5.82 -5.10 -2.41
C LEU A 185 -7.31 -5.10 -2.77
N VAL A 186 -8.16 -4.55 -1.90
CA VAL A 186 -9.61 -4.51 -2.14
C VAL A 186 -9.99 -3.56 -3.27
N CYS A 187 -9.31 -2.41 -3.43
CA CYS A 187 -9.46 -1.53 -4.58
C CYS A 187 -9.11 -2.22 -5.90
N SER A 188 -8.30 -3.29 -5.87
CA SER A 188 -8.02 -4.15 -7.03
C SER A 188 -8.95 -5.37 -7.14
N GLY A 189 -9.92 -5.50 -6.23
CA GLY A 189 -10.91 -6.58 -6.20
C GLY A 189 -10.50 -7.82 -5.40
N ALA A 190 -9.41 -7.74 -4.63
CA ALA A 190 -8.83 -8.88 -3.94
C ALA A 190 -9.23 -8.96 -2.46
N LEU A 191 -9.46 -10.19 -1.99
CA LEU A 191 -9.56 -10.50 -0.57
C LEU A 191 -8.15 -10.73 0.01
N PRO A 192 -7.70 -10.00 1.04
CA PRO A 192 -6.42 -10.28 1.69
C PRO A 192 -6.35 -11.72 2.23
N ILE A 193 -5.23 -12.42 1.96
CA ILE A 193 -5.02 -13.82 2.40
C ILE A 193 -3.71 -14.04 3.17
N GLY A 194 -2.78 -13.10 3.12
CA GLY A 194 -1.51 -13.21 3.82
C GLY A 194 -0.65 -11.96 3.69
N SER A 195 0.31 -11.83 4.58
CA SER A 195 1.19 -10.68 4.65
C SER A 195 2.63 -11.08 4.98
N THR A 196 3.55 -10.15 4.73
CA THR A 196 4.94 -10.19 5.18
C THR A 196 5.37 -8.78 5.58
N ASP A 197 6.17 -8.68 6.63
CA ASP A 197 6.67 -7.41 7.14
C ASP A 197 8.18 -7.26 6.96
N ASN A 198 8.61 -6.03 6.71
CA ASN A 198 10.02 -5.66 6.74
C ASN A 198 10.20 -4.51 7.73
N LEU A 199 10.64 -4.85 8.94
CA LEU A 199 10.79 -3.91 10.05
C LEU A 199 12.15 -3.21 9.97
N ASN A 200 12.17 -1.92 9.68
CA ASN A 200 13.42 -1.13 9.66
C ASN A 200 13.40 -0.08 10.77
N PHE A 201 14.29 -0.25 11.75
CA PHE A 201 14.35 0.60 12.94
C PHE A 201 15.81 0.95 13.31
N GLY A 202 15.97 1.98 14.15
CA GLY A 202 17.25 2.40 14.68
C GLY A 202 17.83 1.43 15.74
N ASN A 203 18.79 1.91 16.54
CA ASN A 203 19.47 1.09 17.54
C ASN A 203 18.53 0.71 18.71
N PRO A 204 18.23 -0.59 18.92
CA PRO A 204 17.31 -1.05 19.97
C PRO A 204 17.86 -0.89 21.40
N HIS A 205 19.11 -0.45 21.57
CA HIS A 205 19.66 -0.11 22.89
C HIS A 205 19.17 1.25 23.39
N ASN A 206 18.66 2.12 22.53
CA ASN A 206 18.01 3.35 22.94
C ASN A 206 16.56 3.03 23.36
N PRO A 207 16.15 3.31 24.63
CA PRO A 207 14.79 3.03 25.10
C PRO A 207 13.68 3.66 24.27
N GLU A 208 13.92 4.82 23.65
CA GLU A 208 12.94 5.52 22.83
C GLU A 208 12.75 4.87 21.46
N LEU A 209 13.85 4.47 20.82
CA LEU A 209 13.80 3.76 19.53
C LEU A 209 13.26 2.33 19.71
N PHE A 210 13.58 1.68 20.83
CA PHE A 210 13.00 0.38 21.16
C PHE A 210 11.49 0.48 21.45
N TRP A 211 11.05 1.58 22.06
CA TRP A 211 9.62 1.86 22.25
C TRP A 211 8.90 2.02 20.90
N GLN A 212 9.49 2.75 19.94
CA GLN A 212 8.92 2.87 18.59
C GLN A 212 8.74 1.51 17.92
N LEU A 213 9.77 0.64 17.97
CA LEU A 213 9.69 -0.73 17.46
C LEU A 213 8.56 -1.52 18.13
N LYS A 214 8.51 -1.48 19.46
CA LYS A 214 7.50 -2.21 20.24
C LYS A 214 6.08 -1.77 19.86
N GLU A 215 5.83 -0.46 19.79
CA GLU A 215 4.51 0.08 19.48
C GLU A 215 4.12 -0.15 18.02
N ALA A 216 5.07 -0.07 17.08
CA ALA A 216 4.84 -0.42 15.69
C ALA A 216 4.46 -1.90 15.53
N VAL A 217 5.19 -2.82 16.15
CA VAL A 217 4.85 -4.27 16.13
C VAL A 217 3.47 -4.51 16.73
N ARG A 218 3.10 -3.79 17.80
CA ARG A 218 1.74 -3.85 18.38
C ARG A 218 0.67 -3.39 17.39
N GLY A 219 0.92 -2.29 16.67
CA GLY A 219 0.02 -1.76 15.65
C GLY A 219 -0.15 -2.71 14.47
N LEU A 220 0.96 -3.27 13.95
CA LEU A 220 0.92 -4.29 12.90
C LEU A 220 0.10 -5.51 13.33
N ALA A 221 0.35 -6.04 14.53
CA ALA A 221 -0.35 -7.23 15.02
C ALA A 221 -1.87 -7.02 15.11
N GLU A 222 -2.31 -5.86 15.60
CA GLU A 222 -3.73 -5.53 15.70
C GLU A 222 -4.37 -5.32 14.32
N GLY A 223 -3.69 -4.62 13.41
CA GLY A 223 -4.13 -4.45 12.02
C GLY A 223 -4.29 -5.80 11.31
N CYS A 224 -3.27 -6.66 11.37
CA CYS A 224 -3.28 -7.98 10.74
C CYS A 224 -4.41 -8.86 11.28
N ALA A 225 -4.70 -8.77 12.59
CA ALA A 225 -5.82 -9.47 13.21
C ALA A 225 -7.17 -8.95 12.70
N ALA A 226 -7.34 -7.63 12.53
CA ALA A 226 -8.60 -7.04 12.06
C ALA A 226 -8.97 -7.47 10.64
N PHE A 227 -7.99 -7.49 9.72
CA PHE A 227 -8.18 -7.85 8.32
C PHE A 227 -7.97 -9.33 8.00
N ASN A 228 -7.69 -10.17 9.01
CA ASN A 228 -7.42 -11.60 8.83
C ASN A 228 -6.28 -11.87 7.83
N ALA A 229 -5.22 -11.06 7.90
CA ALA A 229 -4.05 -11.13 7.01
C ALA A 229 -2.82 -11.58 7.81
N PRO A 230 -2.60 -12.90 7.99
CA PRO A 230 -1.53 -13.41 8.84
C PRO A 230 -0.16 -13.12 8.26
N VAL A 231 0.79 -12.72 9.12
CA VAL A 231 2.20 -12.57 8.75
C VAL A 231 2.81 -13.96 8.59
N THR A 232 3.22 -14.31 7.37
CA THR A 232 3.74 -15.65 7.03
C THR A 232 5.27 -15.73 7.03
N GLY A 233 5.92 -14.58 7.06
CA GLY A 233 7.37 -14.40 7.15
C GLY A 233 7.70 -12.91 7.17
N GLY A 234 8.96 -12.57 7.37
CA GLY A 234 9.38 -11.17 7.38
C GLY A 234 10.87 -11.00 7.58
N ASN A 235 11.29 -9.74 7.70
CA ASN A 235 12.66 -9.35 7.99
C ASN A 235 12.69 -8.26 9.06
N VAL A 236 13.75 -8.27 9.88
CA VAL A 236 14.00 -7.23 10.87
C VAL A 236 15.39 -6.67 10.66
N SER A 237 15.44 -5.41 10.23
CA SER A 237 16.65 -4.60 10.10
C SER A 237 16.71 -3.60 11.26
N LEU A 238 17.70 -3.75 12.12
CA LEU A 238 17.96 -2.86 13.26
C LEU A 238 19.23 -2.06 13.03
N TYR A 239 19.45 -1.04 13.86
CA TYR A 239 20.63 -0.17 13.79
C TYR A 239 20.69 0.69 12.51
N ASN A 240 19.53 0.96 11.89
CA ASN A 240 19.42 1.89 10.77
C ASN A 240 19.51 3.33 11.27
N GLN A 241 20.73 3.83 11.39
CA GLN A 241 21.02 5.18 11.84
C GLN A 241 22.39 5.64 11.36
N ASN A 242 22.56 6.95 11.24
CA ASN A 242 23.82 7.60 10.95
C ASN A 242 24.15 8.60 12.10
N PRO A 243 25.24 9.40 12.00
CA PRO A 243 25.55 10.40 13.02
C PRO A 243 24.49 11.50 13.22
N GLU A 244 23.63 11.74 12.23
CA GLU A 244 22.56 12.75 12.28
C GLU A 244 21.31 12.24 13.01
N GLY A 245 21.07 10.92 12.97
CA GLY A 245 19.96 10.32 13.69
C GLY A 245 19.60 8.93 13.21
N ALA A 246 18.58 8.36 13.84
CA ALA A 246 17.90 7.18 13.35
C ALA A 246 16.99 7.53 12.17
N ILE A 247 16.76 6.56 11.29
CA ILE A 247 15.68 6.66 10.31
C ILE A 247 14.33 6.80 11.00
N ASP A 248 13.34 7.24 10.24
CA ASP A 248 11.96 7.08 10.65
C ASP A 248 11.62 5.59 10.82
N PRO A 249 10.86 5.22 11.87
CA PRO A 249 10.41 3.85 12.03
C PRO A 249 9.61 3.43 10.79
N THR A 250 10.06 2.37 10.12
CA THR A 250 9.53 1.96 8.81
C THR A 250 9.11 0.49 8.85
N PRO A 251 7.93 0.19 9.43
CA PRO A 251 7.35 -1.16 9.48
C PRO A 251 6.62 -1.47 8.17
N THR A 252 7.37 -1.71 7.10
CA THR A 252 6.78 -1.93 5.78
C THR A 252 5.93 -3.19 5.75
N MET A 253 4.70 -3.07 5.25
CA MET A 253 3.75 -4.16 5.15
C MET A 253 3.51 -4.50 3.68
N ALA A 254 3.82 -5.73 3.28
CA ALA A 254 3.43 -6.25 1.97
C ALA A 254 2.31 -7.29 2.15
N MET A 255 1.28 -7.22 1.31
CA MET A 255 0.14 -8.12 1.37
C MET A 255 -0.12 -8.78 0.02
N VAL A 256 -0.64 -10.01 0.11
CA VAL A 256 -1.16 -10.77 -1.03
C VAL A 256 -2.65 -10.98 -0.82
N GLY A 257 -3.41 -10.74 -1.89
CA GLY A 257 -4.85 -10.99 -1.95
C GLY A 257 -5.22 -11.96 -3.05
N LEU A 258 -6.35 -12.65 -2.89
CA LEU A 258 -6.94 -13.54 -3.88
C LEU A 258 -8.12 -12.87 -4.59
N ILE A 259 -8.14 -12.97 -5.91
CA ILE A 259 -9.29 -12.64 -6.75
C ILE A 259 -9.73 -13.96 -7.44
N GLU A 260 -10.99 -14.35 -7.25
CA GLU A 260 -11.51 -15.62 -7.77
C GLU A 260 -11.94 -15.54 -9.23
N ASP A 261 -12.41 -14.37 -9.69
CA ASP A 261 -12.92 -14.15 -11.04
C ASP A 261 -12.20 -12.96 -11.67
N GLU A 262 -11.72 -13.12 -12.90
CA GLU A 262 -11.06 -12.07 -13.68
C GLU A 262 -11.93 -10.81 -13.82
N ALA A 263 -13.26 -10.97 -13.86
CA ALA A 263 -14.20 -9.87 -13.97
C ALA A 263 -14.20 -8.94 -12.75
N HIS A 264 -13.68 -9.39 -11.60
CA HIS A 264 -13.58 -8.58 -10.38
C HIS A 264 -12.31 -7.74 -10.33
N ILE A 265 -11.39 -7.87 -11.29
CA ILE A 265 -10.17 -7.06 -11.32
C ILE A 265 -10.53 -5.61 -11.64
N THR A 266 -10.30 -4.74 -10.68
CA THR A 266 -10.46 -3.29 -10.80
C THR A 266 -9.11 -2.59 -10.87
N SER A 267 -9.12 -1.38 -11.43
CA SER A 267 -7.95 -0.50 -11.57
C SER A 267 -8.30 0.88 -11.03
N GLN A 268 -7.31 1.71 -10.69
CA GLN A 268 -7.55 3.06 -10.16
C GLN A 268 -8.12 4.04 -11.20
N TRP A 269 -7.75 3.89 -12.48
CA TRP A 269 -8.10 4.87 -13.49
C TRP A 269 -9.55 4.77 -13.98
N PHE A 270 -10.09 5.93 -14.39
CA PHE A 270 -11.38 6.02 -15.05
C PHE A 270 -11.38 5.30 -16.40
N LYS A 271 -12.52 4.70 -16.75
CA LYS A 271 -12.65 3.80 -17.91
C LYS A 271 -13.56 4.35 -19.01
N ASP A 272 -14.76 4.82 -18.65
CA ASP A 272 -15.77 5.24 -19.61
C ASP A 272 -16.32 6.64 -19.29
N GLU A 273 -16.48 7.48 -20.31
CA GLU A 273 -17.14 8.78 -20.17
C GLU A 273 -18.62 8.61 -19.81
N GLY A 274 -19.14 9.51 -18.98
CA GLY A 274 -20.50 9.47 -18.46
C GLY A 274 -20.68 8.59 -17.22
N ASP A 275 -19.65 7.87 -16.79
CA ASP A 275 -19.69 7.12 -15.53
C ASP A 275 -19.83 8.07 -14.33
N ALA A 276 -20.65 7.67 -13.36
CA ALA A 276 -20.78 8.38 -12.10
C ALA A 276 -19.57 8.12 -11.22
N ILE A 277 -19.06 9.18 -10.59
CA ILE A 277 -17.98 9.13 -9.61
C ILE A 277 -18.59 9.19 -8.21
N ILE A 278 -18.32 8.18 -7.40
CA ILE A 278 -18.86 8.03 -6.04
C ILE A 278 -17.69 8.01 -5.07
N LEU A 279 -17.80 8.82 -4.03
CA LEU A 279 -16.96 8.73 -2.85
C LEU A 279 -17.59 7.76 -1.87
N LEU A 280 -16.87 6.71 -1.50
CA LEU A 280 -17.18 5.84 -0.37
C LEU A 280 -16.36 6.32 0.83
N GLY A 281 -17.01 6.45 1.99
CA GLY A 281 -16.44 7.07 3.18
C GLY A 281 -16.84 8.54 3.36
N GLU A 282 -16.45 9.10 4.49
CA GLU A 282 -16.60 10.53 4.73
C GLU A 282 -15.54 11.32 3.98
N ALA A 283 -15.89 12.53 3.52
CA ALA A 283 -14.93 13.38 2.85
C ALA A 283 -13.85 13.90 3.80
N VAL A 284 -14.20 14.11 5.07
CA VAL A 284 -13.29 14.53 6.13
C VAL A 284 -13.71 13.81 7.41
N ASP A 285 -12.74 13.22 8.12
CA ASP A 285 -12.96 12.67 9.46
C ASP A 285 -13.17 13.83 10.44
N THR A 286 -14.43 14.09 10.78
CA THR A 286 -14.79 15.18 11.69
C THR A 286 -14.40 14.92 13.14
N GLU A 287 -14.08 13.68 13.49
CA GLU A 287 -13.58 13.32 14.81
C GLU A 287 -12.06 13.41 14.92
N ASP A 288 -11.35 13.64 13.81
CA ASP A 288 -9.94 14.03 13.80
C ASP A 288 -9.81 15.54 14.01
N LYS A 289 -9.10 15.92 15.08
CA LYS A 289 -8.85 17.33 15.42
C LYS A 289 -8.02 18.06 14.37
N LEU A 290 -7.22 17.33 13.60
CA LEU A 290 -6.41 17.88 12.51
C LEU A 290 -7.04 17.63 11.14
N GLN A 291 -8.24 17.05 11.08
CA GLN A 291 -9.02 16.85 9.86
C GLN A 291 -8.22 16.14 8.74
N GLY A 292 -7.35 15.19 9.11
CA GLY A 292 -6.49 14.46 8.18
C GLY A 292 -5.22 15.19 7.75
N LEU A 293 -4.93 16.38 8.30
CA LEU A 293 -3.74 17.16 7.92
C LEU A 293 -2.50 16.81 8.74
N GLY A 294 -2.64 16.23 9.93
CA GLY A 294 -1.52 15.90 10.80
C GLY A 294 -0.54 14.91 10.14
N GLY A 295 0.72 15.31 10.01
CA GLY A 295 1.73 14.52 9.29
C GLY A 295 1.51 14.38 7.79
N SER A 296 0.55 15.12 7.20
CA SER A 296 0.15 14.88 5.82
C SER A 296 1.19 15.27 4.78
N ALA A 297 1.10 14.67 3.58
CA ALA A 297 1.93 15.09 2.45
C ALA A 297 1.72 16.59 2.15
N TYR A 298 0.51 17.12 2.34
CA TYR A 298 0.19 18.53 2.18
C TYR A 298 0.96 19.42 3.17
N LEU A 299 0.91 19.13 4.48
CA LEU A 299 1.64 19.95 5.47
C LEU A 299 3.16 19.88 5.24
N GLN A 300 3.67 18.70 4.87
CA GLN A 300 5.10 18.53 4.62
C GLN A 300 5.55 19.28 3.37
N THR A 301 4.78 19.26 2.28
CA THR A 301 5.16 19.91 1.01
C THR A 301 4.89 21.41 1.01
N ARG A 302 3.71 21.83 1.44
CA ARG A 302 3.26 23.23 1.34
C ARG A 302 3.77 24.10 2.48
N HIS A 303 3.95 23.51 3.66
CA HIS A 303 4.25 24.22 4.90
C HIS A 303 5.55 23.77 5.58
N ASP A 304 6.32 22.86 4.96
CA ASP A 304 7.56 22.28 5.54
C ASP A 304 7.35 21.80 6.99
N THR A 305 6.14 21.28 7.26
CA THR A 305 5.69 20.95 8.61
C THR A 305 5.38 19.47 8.69
N ARG A 306 6.22 18.76 9.44
CA ARG A 306 6.04 17.34 9.77
C ARG A 306 5.69 17.18 11.24
N ASN A 307 4.46 17.56 11.59
CA ASN A 307 3.98 17.56 12.96
C ASN A 307 2.47 17.27 13.01
N GLY A 308 1.93 17.09 14.21
CA GLY A 308 0.54 16.68 14.43
C GLY A 308 0.37 15.17 14.48
N SER A 309 -0.62 14.73 15.25
CA SER A 309 -0.98 13.30 15.29
C SER A 309 -1.41 12.84 13.89
N PRO A 310 -0.99 11.65 13.42
CA PRO A 310 -1.40 11.16 12.10
C PRO A 310 -2.92 10.92 12.05
N PRO A 311 -3.51 10.78 10.85
CA PRO A 311 -4.93 10.50 10.70
C PRO A 311 -5.35 9.30 11.52
N ARG A 312 -6.57 9.35 12.08
CA ARG A 312 -7.10 8.26 12.88
C ARG A 312 -7.22 6.98 12.05
N CYS A 313 -6.92 5.85 12.68
CA CYS A 313 -7.10 4.52 12.10
C CYS A 313 -7.99 3.66 12.99
N ASP A 314 -9.30 3.77 12.76
CA ASP A 314 -10.32 2.86 13.29
C ASP A 314 -10.40 1.63 12.39
N LEU A 315 -9.93 0.49 12.91
CA LEU A 315 -9.85 -0.75 12.13
C LEU A 315 -11.22 -1.35 11.81
N GLU A 316 -12.25 -1.12 12.63
CA GLU A 316 -13.59 -1.64 12.38
C GLU A 316 -14.27 -0.86 11.24
N GLU A 317 -14.14 0.46 11.24
CA GLU A 317 -14.62 1.28 10.12
C GLU A 317 -13.86 0.98 8.83
N ALA A 318 -12.53 0.78 8.91
CA ALA A 318 -11.73 0.44 7.73
C ALA A 318 -12.11 -0.93 7.17
N LYS A 319 -12.34 -1.92 8.05
CA LYS A 319 -12.84 -3.24 7.66
C LYS A 319 -14.24 -3.18 7.05
N LYS A 320 -15.13 -2.34 7.58
CA LYS A 320 -16.49 -2.15 7.06
C LYS A 320 -16.45 -1.56 5.65
N LEU A 321 -15.61 -0.54 5.41
CA LEU A 321 -15.37 0.02 4.08
C LEU A 321 -14.85 -1.04 3.11
N ASN A 322 -13.78 -1.75 3.49
CA ASN A 322 -13.17 -2.79 2.65
C ASN A 322 -14.15 -3.92 2.32
N THR A 323 -14.92 -4.40 3.30
CA THR A 323 -15.93 -5.45 3.09
C THR A 323 -17.03 -4.97 2.14
N THR A 324 -17.47 -3.71 2.30
CA THR A 324 -18.49 -3.10 1.45
C THR A 324 -18.00 -2.95 0.02
N LEU A 325 -16.80 -2.40 -0.17
CA LEU A 325 -16.17 -2.20 -1.48
C LEU A 325 -16.00 -3.53 -2.22
N LEU A 326 -15.44 -4.55 -1.55
CA LEU A 326 -15.27 -5.88 -2.15
C LEU A 326 -16.62 -6.46 -2.60
N GLY A 327 -17.66 -6.35 -1.77
CA GLY A 327 -19.00 -6.79 -2.12
C GLY A 327 -19.62 -6.04 -3.30
N LEU A 328 -19.35 -4.74 -3.44
CA LEU A 328 -19.78 -3.93 -4.58
C LEU A 328 -19.07 -4.31 -5.88
N ILE A 329 -17.76 -4.59 -5.81
CA ILE A 329 -16.96 -5.08 -6.93
C ILE A 329 -17.45 -6.46 -7.38
N GLN A 330 -17.63 -7.40 -6.45
CA GLN A 330 -18.13 -8.75 -6.73
C GLN A 330 -19.58 -8.78 -7.25
N ALA A 331 -20.37 -7.73 -6.97
CA ALA A 331 -21.69 -7.57 -7.55
C ALA A 331 -21.67 -7.03 -9.00
N GLY A 332 -20.49 -6.71 -9.55
CA GLY A 332 -20.28 -6.28 -10.94
C GLY A 332 -20.67 -4.84 -11.27
N GLY A 333 -20.98 -4.01 -10.25
CA GLY A 333 -21.40 -2.62 -10.47
C GLY A 333 -20.25 -1.63 -10.56
N VAL A 334 -19.08 -1.97 -10.01
CA VAL A 334 -17.90 -1.10 -9.94
C VAL A 334 -17.00 -1.33 -11.14
N LYS A 335 -16.61 -0.24 -11.81
CA LYS A 335 -15.73 -0.27 -12.99
C LYS A 335 -14.28 0.07 -12.65
N SER A 336 -14.07 1.07 -11.80
CA SER A 336 -12.77 1.45 -11.25
C SER A 336 -12.91 1.73 -9.75
N ALA A 337 -11.84 1.51 -9.01
CA ALA A 337 -11.77 1.83 -7.58
C ALA A 337 -10.33 2.28 -7.27
N HIS A 338 -10.20 3.33 -6.47
CA HIS A 338 -8.91 3.89 -6.06
C HIS A 338 -9.00 4.39 -4.63
N ASP A 339 -8.00 4.09 -3.82
CA ASP A 339 -7.96 4.57 -2.45
C ASP A 339 -7.60 6.07 -2.36
N CYS A 340 -7.88 6.71 -1.21
CA CYS A 340 -7.50 8.10 -0.97
C CYS A 340 -6.45 8.19 0.13
N SER A 341 -5.19 7.89 -0.19
CA SER A 341 -4.03 7.88 0.69
C SER A 341 -3.29 9.24 0.70
N GLU A 342 -1.99 9.26 0.41
CA GLU A 342 -1.15 10.45 0.47
C GLU A 342 -1.61 11.56 -0.49
N GLY A 343 -1.68 12.78 0.03
CA GLY A 343 -2.16 13.95 -0.70
C GLY A 343 -3.68 14.05 -0.82
N GLY A 344 -4.43 13.07 -0.31
CA GLY A 344 -5.87 13.17 -0.11
C GLY A 344 -6.73 13.08 -1.39
N LEU A 345 -7.96 13.57 -1.28
CA LEU A 345 -9.02 13.34 -2.27
C LEU A 345 -8.69 13.92 -3.65
N LEU A 346 -8.13 15.12 -3.72
CA LEU A 346 -7.86 15.78 -5.01
C LEU A 346 -6.70 15.12 -5.76
N VAL A 347 -5.70 14.61 -5.03
CA VAL A 347 -4.61 13.83 -5.63
C VAL A 347 -5.15 12.51 -6.19
N ALA A 348 -5.93 11.76 -5.40
CA ALA A 348 -6.54 10.51 -5.86
C ALA A 348 -7.42 10.71 -7.10
N LEU A 349 -8.22 11.80 -7.15
CA LEU A 349 -8.99 12.16 -8.35
C LEU A 349 -8.11 12.47 -9.56
N ALA A 350 -6.99 13.17 -9.37
CA ALA A 350 -6.03 13.42 -10.44
C ALA A 350 -5.40 12.12 -10.95
N GLU A 351 -4.99 11.22 -10.06
CA GLU A 351 -4.42 9.91 -10.40
C GLU A 351 -5.41 9.03 -11.16
N CYS A 352 -6.70 9.06 -10.79
CA CYS A 352 -7.76 8.40 -11.54
C CYS A 352 -7.83 8.88 -13.00
N CYS A 353 -7.57 10.17 -13.25
CA CYS A 353 -7.64 10.75 -14.59
C CYS A 353 -6.38 10.45 -15.44
N VAL A 354 -5.21 10.36 -14.81
CA VAL A 354 -3.92 10.39 -15.53
C VAL A 354 -3.10 9.10 -15.52
N SER A 355 -3.45 8.11 -14.70
CA SER A 355 -2.57 6.92 -14.51
C SER A 355 -2.68 5.84 -15.59
N ASN A 356 -3.73 5.82 -16.41
CA ASN A 356 -3.93 4.77 -17.40
C ASN A 356 -2.91 4.85 -18.56
N ASN A 357 -1.97 3.91 -18.60
CA ASN A 357 -0.93 3.88 -19.62
C ASN A 357 -0.77 2.46 -20.22
N PRO A 358 -1.73 2.01 -21.04
CA PRO A 358 -1.77 0.63 -21.53
C PRO A 358 -0.69 0.32 -22.56
N THR A 359 -0.06 1.35 -23.15
CA THR A 359 1.00 1.19 -24.14
C THR A 359 2.04 2.27 -23.93
N ARG A 360 3.32 1.89 -24.06
CA ARG A 360 4.46 2.76 -23.76
C ARG A 360 4.33 4.13 -24.47
N ASN A 361 4.33 5.20 -23.68
CA ASN A 361 4.28 6.59 -24.13
C ASN A 361 2.97 7.00 -24.85
N THR A 362 1.88 6.27 -24.64
CA THR A 362 0.55 6.63 -25.15
C THR A 362 -0.46 6.55 -24.00
N PRO A 363 -0.46 7.53 -23.08
CA PRO A 363 -1.39 7.53 -21.97
C PRO A 363 -2.83 7.69 -22.49
N ARG A 364 -3.77 7.04 -21.82
CA ARG A 364 -5.21 7.22 -22.04
C ARG A 364 -5.76 8.08 -20.91
N LEU A 365 -5.76 9.39 -21.13
CA LEU A 365 -6.25 10.38 -20.16
C LEU A 365 -7.76 10.53 -20.31
N ILE A 366 -8.51 10.54 -19.20
CA ILE A 366 -9.96 10.79 -19.18
C ILE A 366 -10.27 11.73 -18.03
N GLY A 367 -10.98 12.82 -18.32
CA GLY A 367 -11.29 13.88 -17.37
C GLY A 367 -12.40 13.52 -16.40
N ALA A 368 -12.75 14.50 -15.58
CA ALA A 368 -13.90 14.42 -14.70
C ALA A 368 -14.39 15.80 -14.30
N ALA A 369 -15.70 15.94 -14.14
CA ALA A 369 -16.32 17.09 -13.49
C ALA A 369 -16.74 16.71 -12.08
N ILE A 370 -16.13 17.36 -11.08
CA ILE A 370 -16.29 17.09 -9.65
C ILE A 370 -16.96 18.28 -8.97
N ASP A 371 -17.97 18.02 -8.13
CA ASP A 371 -18.60 19.02 -7.26
C ASP A 371 -18.53 18.57 -5.81
N LEU A 372 -17.71 19.26 -5.01
CA LEU A 372 -17.53 19.00 -3.58
C LEU A 372 -18.32 19.98 -2.70
N SER A 373 -19.11 20.88 -3.29
CA SER A 373 -19.76 21.99 -2.60
C SER A 373 -20.75 21.56 -1.51
N ASN A 374 -21.34 20.36 -1.64
CA ASN A 374 -22.36 19.84 -0.74
C ASN A 374 -21.91 18.60 0.04
N LEU A 375 -20.61 18.33 0.08
CA LEU A 375 -20.10 17.07 0.60
C LEU A 375 -19.88 17.10 2.12
N ALA A 376 -19.53 18.25 2.68
CA ALA A 376 -19.37 18.43 4.13
C ALA A 376 -20.64 19.04 4.75
N LYS A 377 -21.11 18.47 5.88
CA LYS A 377 -22.29 18.95 6.62
C LYS A 377 -22.01 20.21 7.46
N GLU A 378 -20.76 20.41 7.82
CA GLU A 378 -20.26 21.53 8.62
C GLU A 378 -19.23 22.32 7.80
N PRO A 379 -18.93 23.59 8.14
CA PRO A 379 -17.84 24.33 7.52
C PRO A 379 -16.51 23.61 7.80
N VAL A 380 -15.92 23.05 6.74
CA VAL A 380 -14.59 22.44 6.79
C VAL A 380 -13.61 23.29 6.00
N ARG A 381 -12.36 23.34 6.46
CA ARG A 381 -11.28 23.99 5.73
C ARG A 381 -11.10 23.36 4.36
N ALA A 382 -10.73 24.19 3.38
CA ALA A 382 -10.57 23.72 2.01
C ALA A 382 -9.37 22.78 1.87
N ASP A 383 -8.27 23.06 2.58
CA ASP A 383 -7.10 22.17 2.61
C ASP A 383 -7.42 20.77 3.15
N ALA A 384 -8.18 20.67 4.24
CA ALA A 384 -8.60 19.39 4.80
C ALA A 384 -9.52 18.62 3.85
N LEU A 385 -10.48 19.28 3.19
CA LEU A 385 -11.39 18.63 2.25
C LEU A 385 -10.67 18.10 0.99
N LEU A 386 -9.69 18.85 0.49
CA LEU A 386 -8.99 18.52 -0.75
C LEU A 386 -7.80 17.58 -0.52
N PHE A 387 -7.03 17.83 0.53
CA PHE A 387 -5.73 17.21 0.76
C PHE A 387 -5.60 16.52 2.12
N GLY A 388 -6.61 16.57 2.98
CA GLY A 388 -6.65 15.80 4.22
C GLY A 388 -6.66 14.30 3.93
N GLU A 389 -5.80 13.56 4.61
CA GLU A 389 -5.57 12.13 4.42
C GLU A 389 -6.39 11.34 5.46
N THR A 390 -6.94 10.18 5.09
CA THR A 390 -7.78 9.36 5.98
C THR A 390 -7.74 7.90 5.58
N GLN A 391 -8.02 6.99 6.52
CA GLN A 391 -7.96 5.55 6.28
C GLN A 391 -9.26 4.94 5.74
N HIS A 392 -10.29 5.78 5.58
CA HIS A 392 -11.68 5.35 5.40
C HIS A 392 -12.32 5.97 4.16
N ARG A 393 -11.56 6.14 3.07
CA ARG A 393 -12.05 6.82 1.87
C ARG A 393 -11.54 6.17 0.58
N VAL A 394 -12.46 5.93 -0.36
CA VAL A 394 -12.20 5.32 -1.68
C VAL A 394 -13.06 6.03 -2.73
N ILE A 395 -12.49 6.27 -3.91
CA ILE A 395 -13.20 6.70 -5.11
C ILE A 395 -13.60 5.48 -5.92
N VAL A 396 -14.87 5.36 -6.29
CA VAL A 396 -15.34 4.32 -7.21
C VAL A 396 -16.08 4.92 -8.40
N THR A 397 -15.98 4.27 -9.55
CA THR A 397 -16.82 4.60 -10.71
C THR A 397 -17.76 3.47 -11.08
N CYS A 398 -18.90 3.84 -11.65
CA CYS A 398 -19.91 2.94 -12.17
C CYS A 398 -20.69 3.61 -13.28
N SER A 399 -21.45 2.85 -14.06
CA SER A 399 -22.40 3.45 -15.00
C SER A 399 -23.44 4.28 -14.26
N ASP A 400 -23.83 5.43 -14.81
CA ASP A 400 -24.83 6.33 -14.19
C ASP A 400 -26.11 5.63 -13.66
N PRO A 401 -26.71 4.63 -14.36
CA PRO A 401 -27.89 3.92 -13.84
C PRO A 401 -27.65 3.08 -12.59
N GLU A 402 -26.41 2.63 -12.34
CA GLU A 402 -26.06 1.81 -11.16
C GLU A 402 -25.71 2.67 -9.95
N ALA A 403 -25.49 3.98 -10.12
CA ALA A 403 -24.97 4.86 -9.08
C ALA A 403 -25.85 4.88 -7.82
N GLY A 404 -27.17 5.04 -7.99
CA GLY A 404 -28.11 5.04 -6.86
C GLY A 404 -28.09 3.72 -6.09
N LYS A 405 -28.00 2.58 -6.79
CA LYS A 405 -27.96 1.26 -6.18
C LYS A 405 -26.67 1.02 -5.40
N ILE A 406 -25.53 1.51 -5.88
CA ILE A 406 -24.25 1.42 -5.16
C ILE A 406 -24.28 2.25 -3.88
N ILE A 407 -24.76 3.49 -3.95
CA ILE A 407 -24.87 4.39 -2.80
C ILE A 407 -25.77 3.78 -1.71
N GLU A 408 -26.98 3.32 -2.09
CA GLU A 408 -27.91 2.71 -1.14
C GLU A 408 -27.33 1.44 -0.50
N ARG A 409 -26.62 0.61 -1.27
CA ARG A 409 -25.95 -0.59 -0.73
C ARG A 409 -24.85 -0.21 0.27
N ALA A 410 -24.06 0.81 -0.01
CA ALA A 410 -23.05 1.30 0.93
C ALA A 410 -23.71 1.79 2.23
N HIS A 411 -24.81 2.55 2.14
CA HIS A 411 -25.54 3.01 3.33
C HIS A 411 -26.14 1.85 4.14
N ILE A 412 -26.70 0.81 3.49
CA ILE A 412 -27.20 -0.40 4.16
C ILE A 412 -26.07 -1.10 4.94
N MET A 413 -24.86 -1.10 4.38
CA MET A 413 -23.67 -1.67 5.02
C MET A 413 -23.05 -0.73 6.07
N GLY A 414 -23.61 0.47 6.28
CA GLY A 414 -23.16 1.45 7.26
C GLY A 414 -21.93 2.25 6.81
N VAL A 415 -21.66 2.33 5.50
CA VAL A 415 -20.58 3.13 4.91
C VAL A 415 -21.18 4.38 4.26
N PRO A 416 -20.76 5.59 4.66
CA PRO A 416 -21.16 6.82 3.97
C PRO A 416 -20.81 6.75 2.48
N ALA A 417 -21.71 7.25 1.63
CA ALA A 417 -21.47 7.27 0.19
C ALA A 417 -22.17 8.46 -0.44
N ALA A 418 -21.50 9.11 -1.39
CA ALA A 418 -22.04 10.26 -2.12
C ALA A 418 -21.52 10.28 -3.55
N ARG A 419 -22.40 10.62 -4.51
CA ARG A 419 -21.95 10.98 -5.85
C ARG A 419 -21.25 12.33 -5.78
N ILE A 420 -20.03 12.40 -6.29
CA ILE A 420 -19.20 13.61 -6.29
C ILE A 420 -18.94 14.15 -7.70
N GLY A 421 -19.27 13.40 -8.75
CA GLY A 421 -18.98 13.85 -10.10
C GLY A 421 -19.39 12.90 -11.21
N THR A 422 -18.87 13.20 -12.40
CA THR A 422 -19.05 12.39 -13.61
C THR A 422 -17.75 12.37 -14.40
N VAL A 423 -17.37 11.20 -14.92
CA VAL A 423 -16.18 11.00 -15.77
C VAL A 423 -16.43 11.61 -17.15
N GLY A 424 -15.44 12.29 -17.72
CA GLY A 424 -15.45 12.75 -19.11
C GLY A 424 -14.62 14.01 -19.35
N GLY A 425 -14.35 14.29 -20.63
CA GLY A 425 -13.60 15.46 -21.06
C GLY A 425 -12.09 15.30 -20.99
N GLU A 426 -11.38 16.39 -21.27
CA GLU A 426 -9.91 16.47 -21.33
C GLU A 426 -9.29 17.20 -20.13
N ASN A 427 -10.13 17.59 -19.16
CA ASN A 427 -9.74 18.32 -17.96
C ASN A 427 -10.25 17.61 -16.70
N LEU A 428 -9.55 17.81 -15.59
CA LEU A 428 -10.12 17.65 -14.26
C LEU A 428 -10.75 18.99 -13.87
N GLU A 429 -12.07 19.03 -13.72
CA GLU A 429 -12.84 20.20 -13.32
C GLU A 429 -13.32 20.02 -11.88
N LEU A 430 -13.11 21.05 -11.05
CA LEU A 430 -13.50 21.04 -9.65
C LEU A 430 -14.34 22.26 -9.32
N LYS A 431 -15.52 22.01 -8.75
CA LYS A 431 -16.35 23.00 -8.09
C LYS A 431 -16.27 22.85 -6.57
N LEU A 432 -15.91 23.93 -5.90
CA LEU A 432 -15.81 24.03 -4.45
C LEU A 432 -16.49 25.31 -3.95
N GLY A 433 -17.79 25.22 -3.68
CA GLY A 433 -18.61 26.39 -3.39
C GLY A 433 -18.73 27.29 -4.61
N ASP A 434 -18.29 28.55 -4.48
CA ASP A 434 -18.26 29.53 -5.58
C ASP A 434 -16.95 29.48 -6.39
N ARG A 435 -16.01 28.59 -6.04
CA ARG A 435 -14.73 28.43 -6.74
C ARG A 435 -14.85 27.33 -7.79
N GLU A 436 -14.44 27.65 -9.01
CA GLU A 436 -14.36 26.70 -10.12
C GLU A 436 -12.91 26.64 -10.62
N LEU A 437 -12.38 25.44 -10.76
CA LEU A 437 -11.01 25.15 -11.19
C LEU A 437 -11.03 24.14 -12.34
N SER A 438 -10.04 24.23 -13.22
CA SER A 438 -9.89 23.29 -14.35
C SER A 438 -8.41 23.06 -14.63
N TRP A 439 -7.99 21.80 -14.62
CA TRP A 439 -6.63 21.38 -14.96
C TRP A 439 -6.62 20.56 -16.24
N SER A 440 -5.73 20.93 -17.17
CA SER A 440 -5.40 20.09 -18.32
C SER A 440 -4.80 18.77 -17.86
N LEU A 441 -5.36 17.65 -18.33
CA LEU A 441 -4.82 16.34 -17.97
C LEU A 441 -3.42 16.11 -18.53
N ALA A 442 -3.08 16.73 -19.67
CA ALA A 442 -1.74 16.64 -20.23
C ALA A 442 -0.70 17.24 -19.28
N ASP A 443 -1.03 18.37 -18.63
CA ASP A 443 -0.15 19.05 -17.69
C ASP A 443 -0.03 18.26 -16.39
N LEU A 444 -1.16 17.78 -15.84
CA LEU A 444 -1.15 16.94 -14.63
C LEU A 444 -0.37 15.65 -14.86
N HIS A 445 -0.58 14.98 -15.99
CA HIS A 445 0.14 13.78 -16.37
C HIS A 445 1.64 14.05 -16.49
N ASP A 446 2.05 15.14 -17.16
CA ASP A 446 3.48 15.45 -17.30
C ASP A 446 4.16 15.71 -15.95
N ILE A 447 3.51 16.45 -15.05
CA ILE A 447 4.01 16.70 -13.69
C ILE A 447 4.17 15.39 -12.92
N TRP A 448 3.11 14.59 -12.86
CA TRP A 448 3.06 13.34 -12.08
C TRP A 448 3.93 12.23 -12.67
N TRP A 449 3.92 12.06 -14.00
CA TRP A 449 4.64 10.98 -14.69
C TRP A 449 6.14 11.21 -14.73
N ASN A 450 6.59 12.45 -14.90
CA ASN A 450 8.01 12.77 -15.09
C ASN A 450 8.72 13.25 -13.82
N ALA A 451 8.04 13.38 -12.68
CA ALA A 451 8.66 13.93 -11.46
C ALA A 451 9.93 13.19 -11.02
N ILE A 452 9.88 11.87 -10.92
CA ILE A 452 11.03 11.06 -10.50
C ILE A 452 12.16 11.14 -11.54
N ALA A 453 11.83 11.11 -12.82
CA ALA A 453 12.82 11.25 -13.88
C ALA A 453 13.58 12.58 -13.75
N ARG A 454 12.85 13.69 -13.55
CA ARG A 454 13.42 15.03 -13.34
C ARG A 454 14.26 15.15 -12.07
N ALA A 455 13.98 14.35 -11.04
CA ALA A 455 14.74 14.33 -9.80
C ALA A 455 16.04 13.51 -9.90
N MET A 456 16.15 12.64 -10.92
CA MET A 456 17.35 11.82 -11.17
C MET A 456 18.32 12.47 -12.17
N ASP A 457 17.83 13.41 -12.97
CA ASP A 457 18.64 14.28 -13.86
C ASP A 457 19.31 15.40 -13.07
#